data_AF-A0A5C7FEV9-F1
#
_entry.id   AF-A0A5C7FEV9-F1
#
_cell.length_a   1.000
_cell.length_b   1.000
_cell.length_c   1.000
_cell.angle_alpha   90.00
_cell.angle_beta   90.00
_cell.angle_gamma   90.00
#
_symmetry.space_group_name_H-M   'P 1'
#
loop_
_entity.id
_entity.type
_entity.pdbx_description
1 polymer ?
#
loop_
_entity_poly.entity_id
_entity_poly.type
_entity_poly.pdbx_seq_one_letter_code
_entity_poly.pdbx_strand_id
1 'polypeptide(L)'
;MKTILFFFSVILLSAISLEKEKIIPVKDQNETKVIKFMYSEEYLVDYGEKMFWDNVQEHAIMFQDQFEIKNLVQKLPQTNSKLFKNHNYCFIIPHKKGNDTVYADFSLKAWIIKENGKNIYYYDEKGDLAKDLRANYSFFKECW
;
A
#
# COMPACT_ATOMS: atom_id res chain seq x y z
N MET A 1 -74.13 27.59 11.43
CA MET A 1 -73.36 27.17 12.62
C MET A 1 -72.76 25.80 12.34
N LYS A 2 -71.52 25.56 12.79
CA LYS A 2 -70.66 24.37 12.60
C LYS A 2 -69.76 24.36 11.35
N THR A 3 -68.69 25.14 11.50
CA THR A 3 -67.33 24.90 11.00
C THR A 3 -66.88 23.46 11.30
N ILE A 4 -66.36 22.74 10.30
CA ILE A 4 -65.51 21.56 10.53
C ILE A 4 -64.29 21.72 9.62
N LEU A 5 -63.15 22.07 10.25
CA LEU A 5 -61.83 21.98 9.64
C LEU A 5 -61.47 20.50 9.49
N PHE A 6 -61.18 20.06 8.26
CA PHE A 6 -60.43 18.83 8.03
C PHE A 6 -58.95 19.19 7.87
N PHE A 7 -58.22 19.10 8.98
CA PHE A 7 -56.77 18.98 8.96
C PHE A 7 -56.43 17.53 8.63
N PHE A 8 -55.90 17.26 7.44
CA PHE A 8 -55.08 16.07 7.21
C PHE A 8 -53.69 16.53 6.77
N SER A 9 -52.75 16.35 7.68
CA SER A 9 -51.33 16.60 7.49
C SER A 9 -50.80 15.75 6.34
N VAL A 10 -50.35 16.38 5.27
CA VAL A 10 -49.47 15.75 4.30
C VAL A 10 -48.11 15.63 4.98
N ILE A 11 -47.81 14.46 5.55
CA ILE A 11 -46.46 14.13 6.00
C ILE A 11 -45.65 13.87 4.74
N LEU A 12 -45.02 14.92 4.22
CA LEU A 12 -43.96 14.79 3.23
C LEU A 12 -42.76 14.19 3.96
N LEU A 13 -42.64 12.86 3.93
CA LEU A 13 -41.43 12.17 4.36
C LEU A 13 -40.34 12.55 3.36
N SER A 14 -39.59 13.61 3.65
CA SER A 14 -38.33 13.87 2.96
C SER A 14 -37.40 12.72 3.31
N ALA A 15 -37.33 11.72 2.44
CA ALA A 15 -36.24 10.78 2.40
C ALA A 15 -34.98 11.59 2.07
N ILE A 16 -34.36 12.16 3.11
CA ILE A 16 -32.97 12.56 3.08
C ILE A 16 -32.22 11.23 2.97
N SER A 17 -32.08 10.75 1.74
CA SER A 17 -31.05 9.78 1.42
C SER A 17 -29.75 10.51 1.72
N LEU A 18 -29.26 10.31 2.93
CA LEU A 18 -27.89 10.58 3.28
C LEU A 18 -27.09 9.56 2.47
N GLU A 19 -26.90 9.85 1.19
CA GLU A 19 -25.80 9.26 0.46
C GLU A 19 -24.59 9.58 1.32
N LYS A 20 -24.08 8.56 2.01
CA LYS A 20 -22.69 8.58 2.43
C LYS A 20 -21.96 8.78 1.12
N GLU A 21 -21.64 10.03 0.80
CA GLU A 21 -20.55 10.35 -0.09
C GLU A 21 -19.40 9.53 0.47
N LYS A 22 -19.15 8.41 -0.21
CA LYS A 22 -17.94 7.67 -0.02
C LYS A 22 -16.91 8.69 -0.44
N ILE A 23 -16.26 9.33 0.52
CA ILE A 23 -15.09 10.16 0.27
C ILE A 23 -14.09 9.18 -0.31
N ILE A 24 -14.11 9.06 -1.63
CA ILE A 24 -13.04 8.44 -2.39
C ILE A 24 -11.98 9.53 -2.32
N PRO A 25 -10.91 9.37 -1.53
CA PRO A 25 -9.83 10.34 -1.57
C PRO A 25 -9.42 10.46 -3.04
N VAL A 26 -9.39 11.71 -3.53
CA VAL A 26 -8.92 12.02 -4.88
C VAL A 26 -7.52 11.43 -4.94
N LYS A 27 -7.39 10.31 -5.66
CA LYS A 27 -6.14 9.58 -5.78
C LYS A 27 -5.20 10.46 -6.58
N ASP A 28 -4.31 11.16 -5.91
CA ASP A 28 -3.32 11.96 -6.59
C ASP A 28 -2.49 11.02 -7.47
N GLN A 29 -2.35 11.34 -8.75
CA GLN A 29 -1.77 10.40 -9.75
C GLN A 29 -0.27 10.14 -9.52
N ASN A 30 0.32 10.78 -8.49
CA ASN A 30 1.74 10.75 -8.15
C ASN A 30 2.03 10.13 -6.77
N GLU A 31 1.03 9.65 -6.04
CA GLU A 31 1.24 9.00 -4.74
C GLU A 31 1.77 7.58 -4.91
N THR A 32 2.84 7.25 -4.20
CA THR A 32 3.29 5.86 -4.08
C THR A 32 2.48 5.17 -2.98
N LYS A 33 1.84 4.05 -3.33
CA LYS A 33 1.19 3.19 -2.36
C LYS A 33 2.20 2.18 -1.83
N VAL A 34 2.44 2.19 -0.53
CA VAL A 34 3.28 1.22 0.17
C VAL A 34 2.40 0.24 0.92
N ILE A 35 2.64 -1.05 0.71
CA ILE A 35 1.95 -2.15 1.36
C ILE A 35 2.97 -2.91 2.18
N LYS A 36 2.67 -3.14 3.46
CA LYS A 36 3.46 -3.96 4.39
C LYS A 36 2.65 -5.20 4.74
N PHE A 37 3.23 -6.37 4.52
CA PHE A 37 2.69 -7.63 5.00
C PHE A 37 2.97 -7.73 6.50
N MET A 38 1.90 -7.73 7.29
CA MET A 38 1.99 -7.68 8.74
C MET A 38 2.32 -9.04 9.34
N TYR A 39 2.37 -10.14 8.59
CA TYR A 39 2.63 -11.48 9.14
C TYR A 39 1.49 -11.97 10.05
N SER A 40 1.12 -13.23 9.88
CA SER A 40 0.26 -13.97 10.81
C SER A 40 1.03 -15.22 11.24
N GLU A 41 0.95 -15.56 12.53
CA GLU A 41 1.60 -16.74 13.12
C GLU A 41 1.20 -18.06 12.41
N GLU A 42 0.12 -18.04 11.62
CA GLU A 42 -0.38 -19.19 10.87
C GLU A 42 0.48 -19.58 9.66
N TYR A 43 1.44 -18.74 9.23
CA TYR A 43 2.22 -18.97 8.01
C TYR A 43 3.72 -19.18 8.32
N LEU A 44 4.11 -20.43 8.55
CA LEU A 44 5.48 -20.79 8.96
C LEU A 44 6.52 -20.87 7.81
N VAL A 45 6.17 -20.53 6.56
CA VAL A 45 7.00 -20.85 5.38
C VAL A 45 7.06 -19.70 4.36
N ASP A 46 8.25 -19.55 3.77
CA ASP A 46 8.67 -18.71 2.62
C ASP A 46 7.55 -17.97 1.85
N TYR A 47 7.60 -16.64 1.89
CA TYR A 47 6.57 -15.71 1.40
C TYR A 47 6.90 -15.24 -0.02
N GLY A 48 6.46 -16.02 -1.00
CA GLY A 48 6.46 -15.63 -2.40
C GLY A 48 5.42 -14.55 -2.75
N GLU A 49 5.57 -13.91 -3.91
CA GLU A 49 4.68 -12.85 -4.41
C GLU A 49 3.19 -13.27 -4.38
N LYS A 50 2.87 -14.52 -4.72
CA LYS A 50 1.49 -15.03 -4.69
C LYS A 50 0.88 -14.95 -3.29
N MET A 51 1.62 -15.38 -2.27
CA MET A 51 1.11 -15.44 -0.91
C MET A 51 0.88 -14.04 -0.33
N PHE A 52 1.75 -13.09 -0.68
CA PHE A 52 1.55 -11.68 -0.36
C PHE A 52 0.20 -11.17 -0.91
N TRP A 53 -0.10 -11.44 -2.19
CA TRP A 53 -1.33 -10.94 -2.80
C TRP A 53 -2.61 -11.70 -2.43
N ASP A 54 -2.51 -12.98 -2.05
CA ASP A 54 -3.68 -13.76 -1.63
C ASP A 54 -4.19 -13.37 -0.23
N ASN A 55 -3.35 -12.78 0.62
CA ASN A 55 -3.64 -12.50 2.03
C ASN A 55 -3.77 -11.00 2.30
N VAL A 56 -4.63 -10.33 1.54
CA VAL A 56 -4.81 -8.87 1.62
C VAL A 56 -5.28 -8.35 2.98
N GLN A 57 -5.90 -9.21 3.79
CA GLN A 57 -6.33 -8.89 5.16
C GLN A 57 -5.14 -8.65 6.10
N GLU A 58 -3.96 -9.18 5.77
CA GLU A 58 -2.71 -9.01 6.53
C GLU A 58 -1.91 -7.78 6.07
N HIS A 59 -2.51 -6.89 5.27
CA HIS A 59 -1.82 -5.72 4.75
C HIS A 59 -2.08 -4.47 5.58
N ALA A 60 -0.99 -3.83 6.01
CA ALA A 60 -1.00 -2.41 6.34
C ALA A 60 -0.64 -1.58 5.10
N ILE A 61 -1.26 -0.41 4.95
CA ILE A 61 -1.08 0.44 3.77
C ILE A 61 -0.71 1.86 4.22
N MET A 62 0.29 2.43 3.56
CA MET A 62 0.67 3.84 3.66
C MET A 62 0.68 4.45 2.26
N PHE A 63 0.27 5.71 2.15
CA PHE A 63 0.41 6.50 0.92
C PHE A 63 1.46 7.56 1.16
N GLN A 64 2.34 7.77 0.19
CA GLN A 64 3.41 8.76 0.30
C GLN A 64 3.56 9.53 -1.01
N ASP A 65 3.43 10.86 -0.90
CA ASP A 65 3.67 11.78 -1.99
C ASP A 65 5.12 11.77 -2.44
N GLN A 66 5.32 11.79 -3.76
CA GLN A 66 6.63 11.98 -4.41
C GLN A 66 7.72 11.00 -3.90
N PHE A 67 7.32 9.80 -3.50
CA PHE A 67 8.25 8.83 -2.94
C PHE A 67 9.08 8.14 -4.04
N GLU A 68 10.29 8.63 -4.29
CA GLU A 68 11.16 8.12 -5.35
C GLU A 68 11.89 6.79 -5.00
N ILE A 69 11.21 5.85 -4.34
CA ILE A 69 11.85 4.62 -3.85
C ILE A 69 12.53 3.81 -4.96
N LYS A 70 11.93 3.75 -6.16
CA LYS A 70 12.54 3.10 -7.33
C LYS A 70 13.88 3.72 -7.70
N ASN A 71 13.97 5.05 -7.75
CA ASN A 71 15.23 5.74 -8.07
C ASN A 71 16.30 5.47 -7.01
N LEU A 72 15.92 5.38 -5.73
CA LEU A 72 16.83 5.05 -4.64
C LEU A 72 17.34 3.62 -4.76
N VAL A 73 16.45 2.65 -5.03
CA VAL A 73 16.81 1.23 -5.18
C VAL A 73 17.70 1.01 -6.41
N GLN A 74 17.43 1.69 -7.53
CA GLN A 74 18.24 1.57 -8.75
C GLN A 74 19.69 2.02 -8.58
N LYS A 75 20.00 2.83 -7.55
CA LYS A 75 21.37 3.25 -7.22
C LYS A 75 22.15 2.20 -6.42
N LEU A 76 21.48 1.17 -5.91
CA LEU A 76 22.13 0.08 -5.18
C LEU A 76 22.86 -0.87 -6.14
N PRO A 77 23.84 -1.65 -5.65
CA PRO A 77 24.43 -2.74 -6.43
C PRO A 77 23.38 -3.79 -6.83
N GLN A 78 23.36 -4.16 -8.11
CA GLN A 78 22.58 -5.29 -8.58
C GLN A 78 23.15 -6.61 -8.03
N THR A 79 22.26 -7.56 -7.76
CA THR A 79 22.62 -8.88 -7.22
C THR A 79 21.80 -10.00 -7.88
N ASN A 80 21.90 -11.21 -7.37
CA ASN A 80 21.04 -12.33 -7.71
C ASN A 80 19.92 -12.53 -6.67
N SER A 81 18.96 -13.40 -7.00
CA SER A 81 17.79 -13.64 -6.17
C SER A 81 18.08 -14.29 -4.81
N LYS A 82 19.26 -14.89 -4.58
CA LYS A 82 19.54 -15.68 -3.36
C LYS A 82 19.51 -14.86 -2.08
N LEU A 83 19.74 -13.55 -2.17
CA LEU A 83 19.71 -12.65 -1.01
C LEU A 83 18.29 -12.18 -0.66
N PHE A 84 17.34 -12.33 -1.58
CA PHE A 84 15.96 -11.97 -1.36
C PHE A 84 15.21 -13.16 -0.74
N LYS A 85 14.66 -12.95 0.44
CA LYS A 85 13.94 -14.01 1.16
C LYS A 85 12.45 -13.96 0.84
N ASN A 86 11.81 -12.85 1.20
CA ASN A 86 10.35 -12.76 1.30
C ASN A 86 9.84 -11.45 0.72
N HIS A 87 8.63 -11.46 0.18
CA HIS A 87 7.92 -10.23 -0.19
C HIS A 87 7.23 -9.68 1.07
N ASN A 88 7.89 -8.80 1.81
CA ASN A 88 7.31 -8.20 3.01
C ASN A 88 6.77 -6.79 2.76
N TYR A 89 7.38 -6.07 1.82
CA TYR A 89 6.92 -4.76 1.40
C TYR A 89 6.70 -4.74 -0.11
N CYS A 90 5.70 -3.99 -0.54
CA CYS A 90 5.41 -3.70 -1.94
C CYS A 90 5.14 -2.21 -2.11
N PHE A 91 5.87 -1.58 -3.02
CA PHE A 91 5.71 -0.18 -3.40
C PHE A 91 5.13 -0.16 -4.82
N ILE A 92 3.91 0.35 -4.94
CA ILE A 92 3.23 0.54 -6.22
C ILE A 92 3.40 2.00 -6.61
N ILE A 93 4.17 2.24 -7.66
CA ILE A 93 4.54 3.58 -8.11
C ILE A 93 3.75 3.86 -9.40
N PRO A 94 2.75 4.75 -9.37
CA PRO A 94 1.98 5.08 -10.55
C PRO A 94 2.84 5.89 -11.55
N HIS A 95 2.61 5.63 -12.83
CA HIS A 95 3.12 6.47 -13.92
C HIS A 95 2.09 6.50 -15.06
N LYS A 96 2.31 7.35 -16.07
CA LYS A 96 1.32 7.63 -17.14
C LYS A 96 0.72 6.42 -17.87
N LYS A 97 1.39 5.26 -17.84
CA LYS A 97 1.03 4.06 -18.63
C LYS A 97 0.82 2.81 -17.78
N GLY A 98 0.80 2.93 -16.44
CA GLY A 98 0.71 1.76 -15.56
C GLY A 98 1.30 2.04 -14.19
N ASN A 99 1.75 0.95 -13.55
CA ASN A 99 2.47 1.03 -12.28
C ASN A 99 3.78 0.24 -12.39
N ASP A 100 4.83 0.80 -11.82
CA ASP A 100 6.01 0.02 -11.46
C ASP A 100 5.79 -0.61 -10.08
N THR A 101 6.40 -1.77 -9.86
CA THR A 101 6.35 -2.44 -8.55
C THR A 101 7.76 -2.67 -8.04
N VAL A 102 8.02 -2.20 -6.82
CA VAL A 102 9.24 -2.49 -6.08
C VAL A 102 8.87 -3.35 -4.88
N TYR A 103 9.54 -4.48 -4.70
CA TYR A 103 9.38 -5.32 -3.51
C TYR A 103 10.61 -5.23 -2.62
N ALA A 104 10.40 -5.42 -1.32
CA ALA A 104 11.48 -5.55 -0.36
C ALA A 104 11.19 -6.65 0.65
N ASP A 105 12.27 -7.22 1.20
CA ASP A 105 12.19 -8.11 2.35
C ASP A 105 12.00 -7.35 3.67
N PHE A 106 11.76 -8.09 4.75
CA PHE A 106 11.52 -7.49 6.07
C PHE A 106 12.68 -6.60 6.53
N SER A 107 13.91 -6.98 6.18
CA SER A 107 15.11 -6.22 6.56
C SER A 107 15.24 -4.88 5.84
N LEU A 108 14.51 -4.68 4.74
CA LEU A 108 14.63 -3.57 3.78
C LEU A 108 16.02 -3.49 3.15
N LYS A 109 16.72 -4.63 3.03
CA LYS A 109 18.05 -4.69 2.41
C LYS A 109 18.02 -5.39 1.06
N ALA A 110 17.12 -6.35 0.86
CA ALA A 110 16.97 -7.04 -0.42
C ALA A 110 15.76 -6.47 -1.15
N TRP A 111 15.97 -6.09 -2.41
CA TRP A 111 14.98 -5.39 -3.21
C TRP A 111 14.79 -6.05 -4.57
N ILE A 112 13.57 -6.01 -5.09
CA ILE A 112 13.23 -6.43 -6.45
C ILE A 112 12.52 -5.28 -7.14
N ILE A 113 12.97 -4.92 -8.34
CA ILE A 113 12.22 -4.07 -9.25
C ILE A 113 11.61 -4.97 -10.32
N LYS A 114 10.28 -4.93 -10.45
CA LYS A 114 9.53 -5.67 -11.48
C LYS A 114 9.05 -4.72 -12.56
N GLU A 115 9.67 -4.82 -13.73
CA GLU A 115 9.42 -3.95 -14.89
C GLU A 115 9.32 -4.78 -16.16
N ASN A 116 8.28 -4.55 -16.97
CA ASN A 116 8.10 -5.24 -18.26
C ASN A 116 8.18 -6.77 -18.15
N GLY A 117 7.66 -7.34 -17.05
CA GLY A 117 7.69 -8.78 -16.78
C GLY A 117 9.06 -9.34 -16.34
N LYS A 118 10.06 -8.49 -16.11
CA LYS A 118 11.40 -8.88 -15.64
C LYS A 118 11.61 -8.45 -14.20
N ASN A 119 12.26 -9.32 -13.42
CA ASN A 119 12.70 -9.02 -12.06
C ASN A 119 14.18 -8.66 -12.07
N ILE A 120 14.52 -7.52 -11.50
CA ILE A 120 15.89 -7.06 -11.30
C ILE A 120 16.13 -6.94 -9.80
N TYR A 121 17.18 -7.60 -9.30
CA TYR A 121 17.46 -7.73 -7.87
C TYR A 121 18.56 -6.77 -7.45
N TYR A 122 18.39 -6.15 -6.28
CA TYR A 122 19.32 -5.20 -5.70
C TYR A 122 19.54 -5.53 -4.22
N TYR A 123 20.73 -5.21 -3.70
CA TYR A 123 21.06 -5.44 -2.29
C TYR A 123 21.78 -4.27 -1.68
N ASP A 124 21.20 -3.72 -0.60
CA ASP A 124 21.79 -2.68 0.22
C ASP A 124 22.64 -3.32 1.32
N GLU A 125 23.91 -3.58 1.03
CA GLU A 125 24.83 -4.23 1.97
C GLU A 125 24.95 -3.48 3.30
N LYS A 126 24.98 -2.13 3.25
CA LYS A 126 25.14 -1.25 4.42
C LYS A 126 23.84 -1.01 5.17
N GLY A 127 22.70 -1.24 4.53
CA GLY A 127 21.37 -1.00 5.07
C GLY A 127 21.06 0.49 5.27
N ASP A 128 21.69 1.37 4.49
CA ASP A 128 21.51 2.81 4.64
C ASP A 128 20.10 3.24 4.22
N LEU A 129 19.56 2.66 3.15
CA LEU A 129 18.17 2.90 2.76
C LEU A 129 17.20 2.39 3.83
N ALA A 130 17.48 1.22 4.41
CA ALA A 130 16.68 0.68 5.50
C ALA A 130 16.69 1.58 6.75
N LYS A 131 17.85 2.16 7.11
CA LYS A 131 17.97 3.12 8.22
C LYS A 131 17.18 4.38 7.94
N ASP A 132 17.32 4.96 6.75
CA ASP A 132 16.63 6.19 6.36
C ASP A 132 15.10 5.99 6.41
N LEU A 133 14.61 4.87 5.87
CA LEU A 133 13.18 4.55 5.90
C LEU A 133 12.65 4.42 7.33
N ARG A 134 13.36 3.69 8.19
CA ARG A 134 12.96 3.48 9.60
C ARG A 134 13.09 4.76 10.43
N ALA A 135 14.02 5.66 10.11
CA ALA A 135 14.18 6.93 10.80
C ALA A 135 13.03 7.89 10.50
N ASN A 136 12.60 7.95 9.23
CA ASN A 136 11.63 8.93 8.77
C ASN A 136 10.17 8.44 8.86
N TYR A 137 9.91 7.13 8.80
CA TYR A 137 8.56 6.60 8.82
C TYR A 137 8.41 5.48 9.84
N SER A 138 7.50 5.68 10.80
CA SER A 138 7.14 4.65 11.79
C SER A 138 6.61 3.37 11.14
N PHE A 139 5.99 3.49 9.95
CA PHE A 139 5.48 2.36 9.17
C PHE A 139 6.51 1.26 8.91
N PHE A 140 7.78 1.62 8.70
CA PHE A 140 8.89 0.69 8.43
C PHE A 140 9.58 0.19 9.69
N LYS A 141 9.26 0.75 10.87
CA LYS A 141 9.85 0.28 12.13
C LYS A 141 9.35 -1.12 12.45
N GLU A 142 10.23 -1.90 13.04
CA GLU A 142 9.92 -3.18 13.66
C GLU A 142 9.46 -2.87 15.09
N CYS A 143 8.23 -2.38 15.23
CA CYS A 143 7.58 -2.23 16.52
C CYS A 143 6.34 -3.12 16.50
N TRP A 144 6.39 -4.16 17.32
CA TRP A 144 5.26 -4.99 17.72
C TRP A 144 5.19 -4.89 19.24
#